data_AF-A0A847XPP3-F1
#
_entry.id   AF-A0A847XPP3-F1
#
_cell.length_a   1.000
_cell.length_b   1.000
_cell.length_c   1.000
_cell.angle_alpha   90.00
_cell.angle_beta   90.00
_cell.angle_gamma   90.00
#
_symmetry.space_group_name_H-M   'P 1'
#
loop_
_entity.id
_entity.type
_entity.pdbx_description
1 polymer ?
#
loop_
_entity_poly.entity_id
_entity_poly.type
_entity_poly.pdbx_seq_one_letter_code
_entity_poly.pdbx_strand_id
1 'polypeptide(L)'
;MIIEFPEYDYPSRLFNFNDNKEIVFDNYRSLEGHIRNQLHSENYGQIRDGLSNVLYWGYYRIGYGEIRVKSFREKVTELQLQSFKILLQKNAANAINIKNIGMPQFSGFAFISKILMFLDPTKNVILDKKIMALKDPMNPENPLSKIPYRDKIDTSIRITKVSQECYWKWCELCGFIAKQLDDKRIAVDIERGFFKLVEVGKVDYGRKIIAYYVSKQGGKCNWRSAP
;
A
#
# COMPACT_ATOMS: atom_id res chain seq x y z
N MET A 1 -25.78 6.37 1.27
CA MET A 1 -25.41 4.99 0.88
C MET A 1 -24.79 4.36 2.11
N ILE A 2 -25.38 3.28 2.63
CA ILE A 2 -24.76 2.48 3.69
C ILE A 2 -23.67 1.64 3.01
N ILE A 3 -22.45 1.69 3.52
CA ILE A 3 -21.34 0.87 3.02
C ILE A 3 -21.12 -0.28 3.98
N GLU A 4 -21.08 -1.49 3.44
CA GLU A 4 -20.66 -2.69 4.16
C GLU A 4 -19.46 -3.30 3.45
N PHE A 5 -18.31 -3.24 4.12
CA PHE A 5 -17.13 -3.97 3.68
C PHE A 5 -17.11 -5.35 4.33
N PRO A 6 -16.80 -6.43 3.58
CA PRO A 6 -16.55 -7.72 4.20
C PRO A 6 -15.28 -7.67 5.06
N GLU A 7 -15.18 -8.57 6.03
CA GLU A 7 -14.04 -8.63 6.93
C GLU A 7 -12.75 -8.98 6.16
N TYR A 8 -11.71 -8.18 6.40
CA TYR A 8 -10.39 -8.43 5.85
C TYR A 8 -9.66 -9.47 6.71
N ASP A 9 -9.23 -10.56 6.10
CA ASP A 9 -8.76 -11.77 6.77
C ASP A 9 -7.27 -12.07 6.54
N TYR A 10 -6.49 -11.08 6.11
CA TYR A 10 -5.06 -11.28 5.87
C TYR A 10 -4.33 -11.46 7.21
N PRO A 11 -3.45 -12.45 7.38
CA PRO A 11 -2.90 -12.75 8.70
C PRO A 11 -2.12 -11.58 9.32
N SER A 12 -2.38 -11.33 10.61
CA SER A 12 -1.62 -10.37 11.44
C SER A 12 -0.35 -11.02 11.98
N ARG A 13 0.53 -11.46 11.06
CA ARG A 13 1.76 -12.19 11.38
C ARG A 13 2.98 -11.59 10.70
N LEU A 14 4.12 -11.62 11.40
CA LEU A 14 5.44 -11.22 10.90
C LEU A 14 6.48 -12.28 11.26
N PHE A 15 7.72 -12.06 10.84
CA PHE A 15 8.85 -12.92 11.16
C PHE A 15 9.90 -12.18 11.98
N ASN A 16 10.36 -12.82 13.06
CA ASN A 16 11.54 -12.39 13.80
C ASN A 16 12.76 -13.05 13.19
N PHE A 17 13.56 -12.27 12.47
CA PHE A 17 14.74 -12.77 11.77
C PHE A 17 15.93 -13.08 12.67
N ASN A 18 15.93 -12.61 13.92
CA ASN A 18 16.97 -12.92 14.90
C ASN A 18 16.67 -14.25 15.61
N ASP A 19 15.41 -14.44 16.01
CA ASP A 19 14.96 -15.65 16.71
C ASP A 19 14.48 -16.76 15.77
N ASN A 20 14.46 -16.50 14.46
CA ASN A 20 13.96 -17.39 13.42
C ASN A 20 12.55 -17.96 13.72
N LYS A 21 11.61 -17.10 14.12
CA LYS A 21 10.24 -17.49 14.52
C LYS A 21 9.19 -16.50 14.03
N GLU A 22 7.99 -17.00 13.75
CA GLU A 22 6.83 -16.15 13.51
C GLU A 22 6.40 -15.41 14.78
N ILE A 23 5.94 -14.17 14.63
CA ILE A 23 5.27 -13.39 15.67
C ILE A 23 3.84 -13.15 15.21
N VAL A 24 2.88 -13.45 16.08
CA VAL A 24 1.46 -13.15 15.89
C VAL A 24 1.12 -11.88 16.66
N PHE A 25 0.35 -10.99 16.04
CA PHE A 25 -0.14 -9.75 16.64
C PHE A 25 -1.64 -9.84 16.89
N ASP A 26 -2.12 -9.24 17.98
CA ASP A 26 -3.54 -9.24 18.35
C ASP A 26 -4.43 -8.52 17.32
N ASN A 27 -3.86 -7.53 16.61
CA ASN A 27 -4.57 -6.76 15.60
C ASN A 27 -3.60 -6.13 14.58
N TYR A 28 -4.16 -5.63 13.47
CA TYR A 28 -3.39 -4.97 12.41
C TYR A 28 -2.68 -3.71 12.86
N ARG A 29 -3.21 -2.94 13.82
CA ARG A 29 -2.56 -1.71 14.30
C ARG A 29 -1.26 -2.00 15.03
N SER A 30 -1.24 -3.03 15.86
CA SER A 30 -0.03 -3.48 16.53
C SER A 30 1.03 -3.96 15.52
N LEU A 31 0.61 -4.71 14.49
CA LEU A 31 1.50 -5.14 13.40
C LEU A 31 2.04 -3.95 12.60
N GLU A 32 1.17 -3.05 12.17
CA GLU A 32 1.53 -1.85 11.41
C GLU A 32 2.51 -0.97 12.19
N GLY A 33 2.22 -0.74 13.49
CA GLY A 33 3.10 0.01 14.39
C GLY A 33 4.46 -0.66 14.56
N HIS A 34 4.50 -1.99 14.65
CA HIS A 34 5.77 -2.73 14.73
C HIS A 34 6.64 -2.53 13.49
N ILE A 35 6.09 -2.73 12.28
CA ILE A 35 6.84 -2.50 11.04
C ILE A 35 7.24 -1.03 10.93
N ARG A 36 6.33 -0.10 11.25
CA ARG A 36 6.63 1.34 11.22
C ARG A 36 7.84 1.69 12.07
N ASN A 37 7.89 1.18 13.30
CA ASN A 37 9.02 1.41 14.22
C ASN A 37 10.33 0.84 13.65
N GLN A 38 10.29 -0.34 13.03
CA GLN A 38 11.46 -0.93 12.35
C GLN A 38 11.93 -0.06 11.17
N LEU A 39 11.00 0.41 10.33
CA LEU A 39 11.31 1.25 9.17
C LEU A 39 11.89 2.61 9.55
N HIS A 40 11.47 3.18 10.68
CA HIS A 40 11.97 4.46 11.21
C HIS A 40 13.19 4.32 12.14
N SER A 41 13.71 3.11 12.33
CA SER A 41 14.83 2.88 13.23
C SER A 41 16.12 3.55 12.76
N GLU A 42 16.94 3.99 13.71
CA GLU A 42 18.28 4.50 13.42
C GLU A 42 19.26 3.36 13.05
N ASN A 43 18.96 2.12 13.44
CA ASN A 43 19.78 0.93 13.22
C ASN A 43 19.44 0.25 11.87
N TYR A 44 20.43 0.06 11.00
CA TYR A 44 20.23 -0.55 9.68
C TYR A 44 19.73 -2.00 9.71
N GLY A 45 20.09 -2.77 10.74
CA GLY A 45 19.55 -4.11 10.96
C GLY A 45 18.04 -4.09 11.16
N GLN A 46 17.52 -3.14 11.95
CA GLN A 46 16.09 -2.95 12.17
C GLN A 46 15.37 -2.46 10.92
N ILE A 47 15.96 -1.52 10.15
CA ILE A 47 15.39 -1.09 8.86
C ILE A 47 15.29 -2.28 7.91
N ARG A 48 16.35 -3.10 7.84
CA ARG A 48 16.37 -4.33 7.05
C ARG A 48 15.30 -5.32 7.50
N ASP A 49 15.07 -5.47 8.79
CA ASP A 49 14.01 -6.34 9.33
C ASP A 49 12.62 -5.80 8.98
N GLY A 50 12.39 -4.49 9.10
CA GLY A 50 11.14 -3.84 8.69
C GLY A 50 10.83 -4.07 7.21
N LEU A 51 11.79 -3.79 6.33
CA LEU A 51 11.63 -4.05 4.88
C LEU A 51 11.45 -5.54 4.57
N SER A 52 12.15 -6.42 5.28
CA SER A 52 11.96 -7.87 5.15
C SER A 52 10.56 -8.30 5.57
N ASN A 53 10.02 -7.68 6.62
CA ASN A 53 8.66 -7.91 7.10
C ASN A 53 7.59 -7.37 6.15
N VAL A 54 7.85 -6.29 5.42
CA VAL A 54 6.98 -5.86 4.30
C VAL A 54 6.90 -6.94 3.21
N LEU A 55 8.03 -7.57 2.86
CA LEU A 55 8.06 -8.66 1.88
C LEU A 55 7.38 -9.92 2.42
N TYR A 56 7.74 -10.34 3.64
CA TYR A 56 7.18 -11.50 4.31
C TYR A 56 5.66 -11.38 4.40
N TRP A 57 5.16 -10.24 4.91
CA TRP A 57 3.73 -9.97 5.00
C TRP A 57 3.10 -9.94 3.61
N GLY A 58 3.70 -9.26 2.62
CA GLY A 58 3.13 -9.19 1.27
C GLY A 58 3.06 -10.54 0.53
N TYR A 59 3.88 -11.52 0.92
CA TYR A 59 3.93 -12.86 0.34
C TYR A 59 3.34 -13.95 1.24
N TYR A 60 2.72 -13.63 2.38
CA TYR A 60 2.32 -14.64 3.37
C TYR A 60 1.51 -15.80 2.78
N ARG A 61 0.56 -15.49 1.89
CA ARG A 61 -0.30 -16.50 1.22
C ARG A 61 0.33 -17.13 -0.04
N ILE A 62 1.61 -16.86 -0.32
CA ILE A 62 2.28 -17.20 -1.57
C ILE A 62 3.57 -17.97 -1.25
N GLY A 63 3.65 -19.23 -1.68
CA GLY A 63 4.69 -20.20 -1.28
C GLY A 63 6.15 -19.91 -1.66
N TYR A 64 6.47 -18.73 -2.22
CA TYR A 64 7.84 -18.31 -2.51
C TYR A 64 8.29 -17.07 -1.71
N GLY A 65 7.54 -16.69 -0.67
CA GLY A 65 7.85 -15.54 0.20
C GLY A 65 9.22 -15.65 0.87
N GLU A 66 9.56 -16.81 1.41
CA GLU A 66 10.85 -17.05 2.08
C GLU A 66 12.04 -16.82 1.14
N ILE A 67 11.96 -17.32 -0.10
CA ILE A 67 13.01 -17.13 -1.12
C ILE A 67 13.19 -15.64 -1.43
N ARG A 68 12.09 -14.89 -1.54
CA ARG A 68 12.12 -13.44 -1.81
C ARG A 68 12.72 -12.67 -0.66
N VAL A 69 12.33 -12.98 0.57
CA VAL A 69 12.85 -12.37 1.80
C VAL A 69 14.35 -12.68 1.94
N LYS A 70 14.75 -13.94 1.80
CA LYS A 70 16.16 -14.35 1.82
C LYS A 70 16.98 -13.60 0.77
N SER A 71 16.52 -13.61 -0.49
CA SER A 71 17.20 -12.90 -1.56
C SER A 71 17.27 -11.39 -1.34
N PHE A 72 16.30 -10.77 -0.66
CA PHE A 72 16.38 -9.36 -0.29
C PHE A 72 17.48 -9.14 0.75
N ARG A 73 17.46 -9.92 1.85
CA ARG A 73 18.41 -9.79 2.96
C ARG A 73 19.86 -10.03 2.55
N GLU A 74 20.10 -10.93 1.60
CA GLU A 74 21.44 -11.22 1.05
C GLU A 74 21.97 -10.13 0.13
N LYS A 75 21.09 -9.39 -0.56
CA LYS A 75 21.49 -8.47 -1.65
C LYS A 75 21.35 -6.99 -1.30
N VAL A 76 20.54 -6.65 -0.31
CA VAL A 76 20.36 -5.25 0.09
C VAL A 76 21.65 -4.74 0.73
N THR A 77 22.14 -3.59 0.28
CA THR A 77 23.37 -3.00 0.80
C THR A 77 23.09 -1.96 1.87
N GLU A 78 24.07 -1.68 2.74
CA GLU A 78 23.96 -0.61 3.72
C GLU A 78 23.74 0.77 3.07
N LEU A 79 24.35 1.02 1.91
CA LEU A 79 24.13 2.26 1.15
C LEU A 79 22.67 2.43 0.72
N GLN A 80 21.99 1.33 0.37
CA GLN A 80 20.57 1.36 0.04
C GLN A 80 19.71 1.63 1.28
N LEU A 81 20.03 0.99 2.42
CA LEU A 81 19.35 1.23 3.69
C LEU A 81 19.55 2.67 4.19
N GLN A 82 20.76 3.20 4.04
CA GLN A 82 21.08 4.59 4.33
C GLN A 82 20.30 5.55 3.42
N SER A 83 20.25 5.26 2.12
CA SER A 83 19.47 6.07 1.17
C SER A 83 17.99 6.08 1.52
N PHE A 84 17.43 4.93 1.92
CA PHE A 84 16.06 4.83 2.42
C PHE A 84 15.85 5.69 3.67
N LYS A 85 16.74 5.57 4.67
CA LYS A 85 16.71 6.39 5.89
C LYS A 85 16.75 7.89 5.59
N ILE A 86 17.63 8.32 4.69
CA ILE A 86 17.74 9.72 4.26
C ILE A 86 16.42 10.20 3.61
N LEU A 87 15.76 9.38 2.81
CA LEU A 87 14.43 9.74 2.26
C LEU A 87 13.41 9.98 3.37
N LEU A 88 13.38 9.13 4.40
CA LEU A 88 12.45 9.29 5.53
C LEU A 88 12.75 10.56 6.33
N GLN A 89 14.03 10.82 6.63
CA GLN A 89 14.46 12.02 7.37
C GLN A 89 14.14 13.32 6.62
N LYS A 90 14.19 13.30 5.28
CA LYS A 90 13.82 14.44 4.44
C LYS A 90 12.32 14.53 4.15
N ASN A 91 11.50 13.65 4.73
CA ASN A 91 10.08 13.52 4.40
C ASN A 91 9.82 13.41 2.88
N ALA A 92 10.71 12.73 2.17
CA ALA A 92 10.74 12.65 0.71
C ALA A 92 10.31 11.26 0.19
N ALA A 93 9.68 10.45 1.05
CA ALA A 93 9.23 9.10 0.69
C ALA A 93 8.04 9.16 -0.28
N ASN A 94 8.26 8.71 -1.51
CA ASN A 94 7.22 8.47 -2.51
C ASN A 94 7.63 7.29 -3.41
N ALA A 95 6.71 6.83 -4.27
CA ALA A 95 6.93 5.62 -5.03
C ALA A 95 8.15 5.70 -5.97
N ILE A 96 8.36 6.86 -6.61
CA ILE A 96 9.51 7.10 -7.50
C ILE A 96 10.82 7.12 -6.70
N ASN A 97 10.86 7.85 -5.59
CA ASN A 97 12.09 7.98 -4.79
C ASN A 97 12.49 6.64 -4.16
N ILE A 98 11.53 5.86 -3.64
CA ILE A 98 11.82 4.54 -3.09
C ILE A 98 12.33 3.59 -4.18
N LYS A 99 11.70 3.59 -5.37
CA LYS A 99 12.18 2.80 -6.51
C LYS A 99 13.60 3.16 -6.91
N ASN A 100 13.96 4.44 -6.90
CA ASN A 100 15.26 4.92 -7.33
C ASN A 100 16.41 4.48 -6.41
N ILE A 101 16.12 4.01 -5.20
CA ILE A 101 17.15 3.38 -4.33
C ILE A 101 17.63 2.05 -4.95
N GLY A 102 16.79 1.37 -5.74
CA GLY A 102 17.15 0.11 -6.38
C GLY A 102 17.20 -1.09 -5.42
N MET A 103 16.46 -1.04 -4.30
CA MET A 103 16.42 -2.15 -3.34
C MET A 103 15.91 -3.45 -4.00
N PRO A 104 16.52 -4.61 -3.73
CA PRO A 104 16.08 -5.87 -4.29
C PRO A 104 14.63 -6.18 -3.89
N GLN A 105 13.88 -6.84 -4.78
CA GLN A 105 12.46 -7.18 -4.58
C GLN A 105 11.47 -5.99 -4.49
N PHE A 106 11.93 -4.73 -4.52
CA PHE A 106 11.10 -3.52 -4.46
C PHE A 106 11.06 -2.73 -5.78
N SER A 107 10.71 -3.39 -6.89
CA SER A 107 10.68 -2.75 -8.22
C SER A 107 9.29 -2.33 -8.71
N GLY A 108 8.22 -2.90 -8.14
CA GLY A 108 6.84 -2.70 -8.56
C GLY A 108 6.01 -1.91 -7.55
N PHE A 109 4.92 -1.30 -8.03
CA PHE A 109 4.04 -0.47 -7.19
C PHE A 109 3.43 -1.27 -6.02
N ALA A 110 3.13 -2.55 -6.22
CA ALA A 110 2.48 -3.38 -5.21
C ALA A 110 3.30 -3.53 -3.91
N PHE A 111 4.64 -3.53 -3.97
CA PHE A 111 5.47 -3.60 -2.77
C PHE A 111 5.89 -2.23 -2.26
N ILE A 112 6.14 -1.27 -3.16
CA ILE A 112 6.47 0.09 -2.77
C ILE A 112 5.30 0.79 -2.06
N SER A 113 4.06 0.57 -2.52
CA SER A 113 2.87 1.07 -1.81
C SER A 113 2.68 0.41 -0.44
N LYS A 114 3.09 -0.85 -0.25
CA LYS A 114 3.10 -1.48 1.09
C LYS A 114 4.09 -0.79 2.02
N ILE A 115 5.29 -0.43 1.55
CA ILE A 115 6.23 0.38 2.35
C ILE A 115 5.55 1.68 2.76
N LEU A 116 4.96 2.43 1.81
CA LEU A 116 4.30 3.70 2.10
C LEU A 116 3.13 3.53 3.09
N MET A 117 2.33 2.48 2.93
CA MET A 117 1.25 2.12 3.86
C MET A 117 1.78 1.87 5.26
N PHE A 118 2.84 1.09 5.43
CA PHE A 118 3.40 0.85 6.77
C PHE A 118 4.10 2.07 7.38
N LEU A 119 4.61 3.01 6.57
CA LEU A 119 5.13 4.28 7.07
C LEU A 119 4.02 5.18 7.63
N ASP A 120 2.85 5.21 6.99
CA ASP A 120 1.68 5.96 7.49
C ASP A 120 0.36 5.35 6.97
N PRO A 121 -0.25 4.40 7.70
CA PRO A 121 -1.48 3.71 7.27
C PRO A 121 -2.71 4.63 7.32
N THR A 122 -2.56 5.81 7.93
CA THR A 122 -3.65 6.79 8.01
C THR A 122 -3.83 7.55 6.70
N LYS A 123 -2.74 7.69 5.93
CA LYS A 123 -2.70 8.44 4.67
C LYS A 123 -2.45 7.56 3.46
N ASN A 124 -1.71 6.47 3.62
CA ASN A 124 -1.29 5.62 2.52
C ASN A 124 -2.04 4.29 2.51
N VAL A 125 -2.26 3.76 1.31
CA VAL A 125 -2.93 2.48 1.08
C VAL A 125 -2.12 1.61 0.14
N ILE A 126 -2.53 0.37 -0.08
CA ILE A 126 -1.86 -0.51 -1.04
C ILE A 126 -2.44 -0.31 -2.44
N LEU A 127 -1.57 -0.28 -3.45
CA LEU A 127 -1.96 -0.35 -4.86
C LEU A 127 -1.43 -1.66 -5.46
N ASP A 128 -2.24 -2.70 -5.33
CA ASP A 128 -2.00 -4.03 -5.88
C ASP A 128 -2.74 -4.23 -7.22
N LYS A 129 -2.26 -5.15 -8.07
CA LYS A 129 -2.93 -5.46 -9.34
C LYS A 129 -4.38 -5.91 -9.16
N LYS A 130 -4.73 -6.57 -8.05
CA LYS A 130 -6.12 -6.97 -7.77
C LYS A 130 -7.05 -5.76 -7.67
N ILE A 131 -6.61 -4.67 -7.05
CA ILE A 131 -7.38 -3.41 -6.95
C ILE A 131 -7.68 -2.81 -8.33
N MET A 132 -6.86 -3.10 -9.35
CA MET A 132 -7.12 -2.64 -10.71
C MET A 132 -8.41 -3.18 -11.32
N ALA A 133 -8.99 -4.27 -10.78
CA ALA A 133 -10.32 -4.73 -11.15
C ALA A 133 -11.42 -3.66 -10.92
N LEU A 134 -11.20 -2.74 -9.97
CA LEU A 134 -12.10 -1.62 -9.66
C LEU A 134 -11.96 -0.43 -10.63
N LYS A 135 -11.10 -0.52 -11.65
CA LYS A 135 -11.10 0.41 -12.77
C LYS A 135 -12.49 0.50 -13.39
N ASP A 136 -12.85 1.71 -13.79
CA ASP A 136 -14.12 1.98 -14.47
C ASP A 136 -13.87 2.98 -15.60
N PRO A 137 -13.74 2.52 -16.86
CA PRO A 137 -13.54 3.40 -18.02
C PRO A 137 -14.67 4.40 -18.25
N MET A 138 -15.88 4.11 -17.75
CA MET A 138 -17.03 5.01 -17.86
C MET A 138 -17.01 6.13 -16.81
N ASN A 139 -16.13 6.03 -15.81
CA ASN A 139 -15.93 7.04 -14.78
C ASN A 139 -14.49 7.59 -14.83
N PRO A 140 -14.22 8.65 -15.60
CA PRO A 140 -12.88 9.22 -15.76
C PRO A 140 -12.31 9.85 -14.48
N GLU A 141 -13.19 10.12 -13.50
CA GLU A 141 -12.80 10.66 -12.20
C GLU A 141 -12.42 9.56 -11.19
N ASN A 142 -12.64 8.28 -11.51
CA ASN A 142 -12.07 7.17 -10.75
C ASN A 142 -10.53 7.22 -10.83
N PRO A 143 -9.82 7.36 -9.70
CA PRO A 143 -8.35 7.45 -9.69
C PRO A 143 -7.64 6.29 -10.38
N LEU A 144 -8.24 5.09 -10.36
CA LEU A 144 -7.65 3.88 -10.92
C LEU A 144 -7.72 3.85 -12.45
N SER A 145 -8.72 4.52 -13.06
CA SER A 145 -8.99 4.46 -14.50
C SER A 145 -7.87 5.08 -15.35
N LYS A 146 -7.09 6.01 -14.78
CA LYS A 146 -5.97 6.69 -15.47
C LYS A 146 -4.63 5.95 -15.32
N ILE A 147 -4.56 4.87 -14.54
CA ILE A 147 -3.32 4.11 -14.37
C ILE A 147 -3.03 3.32 -15.66
N PRO A 148 -1.85 3.50 -16.29
CA PRO A 148 -1.45 2.74 -17.48
C PRO A 148 -1.09 1.31 -17.09
N TYR A 149 -2.12 0.45 -17.02
CA TYR A 149 -2.02 -0.97 -16.67
C TYR A 149 -2.99 -1.76 -17.55
N ARG A 150 -2.48 -2.77 -18.23
CA ARG A 150 -3.22 -3.67 -19.12
C ARG A 150 -3.27 -5.06 -18.49
N ASP A 151 -4.45 -5.45 -18.01
CA ASP A 151 -4.66 -6.67 -17.18
C ASP A 151 -4.10 -7.96 -17.79
N LYS A 152 -4.05 -8.06 -19.13
CA LYS A 152 -3.57 -9.25 -19.86
C LYS A 152 -2.09 -9.20 -20.26
N ILE A 153 -1.41 -8.07 -20.10
CA ILE A 153 -0.06 -7.84 -20.62
C ILE A 153 0.91 -7.51 -19.48
N ASP A 154 0.49 -6.68 -18.55
CA ASP A 154 1.37 -6.15 -17.53
C ASP A 154 1.38 -7.05 -16.29
N THR A 155 2.56 -7.60 -15.97
CA THR A 155 2.77 -8.44 -14.78
C THR A 155 2.83 -7.63 -13.48
N SER A 156 2.98 -6.29 -13.59
CA SER A 156 3.00 -5.35 -12.48
C SER A 156 2.60 -3.94 -12.92
N ILE A 157 2.11 -3.14 -11.96
CA ILE A 157 1.89 -1.70 -12.18
C ILE A 157 3.26 -1.03 -12.21
N ARG A 158 3.58 -0.39 -13.34
CA ARG A 158 4.83 0.34 -13.51
C ARG A 158 4.80 1.63 -12.68
N ILE A 159 5.90 1.93 -12.00
CA ILE A 159 6.07 3.22 -11.32
C ILE A 159 6.53 4.26 -12.33
N THR A 160 5.62 5.17 -12.64
CA THR A 160 5.75 6.39 -13.46
C THR A 160 5.11 7.57 -12.72
N LYS A 161 5.37 8.82 -13.16
CA LYS A 161 4.70 10.01 -12.61
C LYS A 161 3.18 9.88 -12.62
N VAL A 162 2.60 9.45 -13.75
CA VAL A 162 1.16 9.22 -13.90
C VAL A 162 0.62 8.21 -12.87
N SER A 163 1.27 7.05 -12.73
CA SER A 163 0.82 6.05 -11.75
C SER A 163 0.93 6.54 -10.30
N GLN A 164 1.94 7.37 -9.99
CA GLN A 164 2.12 7.95 -8.66
C GLN A 164 1.03 8.98 -8.35
N GLU A 165 0.69 9.84 -9.31
CA GLU A 165 -0.43 10.79 -9.16
C GLU A 165 -1.77 10.07 -8.95
N CYS A 166 -2.02 9.01 -9.72
CA CYS A 166 -3.23 8.18 -9.55
C CYS A 166 -3.25 7.49 -8.18
N TYR A 167 -2.10 7.00 -7.71
CA TYR A 167 -1.94 6.44 -6.37
C TYR A 167 -2.27 7.44 -5.27
N TRP A 168 -1.80 8.70 -5.39
CA TRP A 168 -2.13 9.73 -4.40
C TRP A 168 -3.63 10.02 -4.37
N LYS A 169 -4.27 10.15 -5.53
CA LYS A 169 -5.74 10.30 -5.62
C LYS A 169 -6.49 9.11 -5.04
N TRP A 170 -5.96 7.90 -5.20
CA TRP A 170 -6.51 6.69 -4.57
C TRP A 170 -6.41 6.73 -3.04
N CYS A 171 -5.26 7.14 -2.51
CA CYS A 171 -5.05 7.36 -1.08
C CYS A 171 -6.02 8.41 -0.52
N GLU A 172 -6.15 9.55 -1.20
CA GLU A 172 -7.07 10.63 -0.83
C GLU A 172 -8.53 10.16 -0.81
N LEU A 173 -8.96 9.43 -1.84
CA LEU A 173 -10.31 8.87 -1.89
C LEU A 173 -10.57 7.91 -0.74
N CYS A 174 -9.63 7.00 -0.43
CA CYS A 174 -9.76 6.08 0.70
C CYS A 174 -9.83 6.85 2.04
N GLY A 175 -8.97 7.84 2.23
CA GLY A 175 -9.00 8.70 3.43
C GLY A 175 -10.29 9.53 3.53
N PHE A 176 -10.82 10.00 2.40
CA PHE A 176 -12.10 10.70 2.35
C PHE A 176 -13.26 9.78 2.74
N ILE A 177 -13.33 8.58 2.16
CA ILE A 177 -14.36 7.58 2.52
C ILE A 177 -14.28 7.22 4.00
N ALA A 178 -13.07 7.00 4.54
CA ALA A 178 -12.87 6.68 5.96
C ALA A 178 -13.55 7.71 6.87
N LYS A 179 -13.25 9.01 6.66
CA LYS A 179 -13.84 10.13 7.39
C LYS A 179 -15.35 10.26 7.25
N GLN A 180 -15.93 9.72 6.18
CA GLN A 180 -17.38 9.76 5.95
C GLN A 180 -18.12 8.60 6.62
N LEU A 181 -17.39 7.57 7.08
CA LEU A 181 -17.97 6.41 7.74
C LEU A 181 -17.94 6.54 9.25
N ASP A 182 -16.75 6.76 9.83
CA ASP A 182 -16.56 7.02 11.26
C ASP A 182 -15.13 7.51 11.56
N ASP A 183 -14.91 8.02 12.77
CA ASP A 183 -13.62 8.57 13.21
C ASP A 183 -12.57 7.50 13.59
N LYS A 184 -12.93 6.21 13.61
CA LYS A 184 -12.02 5.11 13.98
C LYS A 184 -11.34 4.48 12.76
N ARG A 185 -11.99 4.55 11.60
CA ARG A 185 -11.47 4.03 10.33
C ARG A 185 -10.40 4.95 9.76
N ILE A 186 -9.40 4.34 9.14
CA ILE A 186 -8.33 5.04 8.42
C ILE A 186 -8.25 4.59 6.97
N ALA A 187 -7.45 5.28 6.15
CA ALA A 187 -7.39 5.03 4.71
C ALA A 187 -7.13 3.54 4.37
N VAL A 188 -6.21 2.87 5.06
CA VAL A 188 -5.91 1.45 4.79
C VAL A 188 -7.10 0.52 5.06
N ASP A 189 -7.99 0.83 6.00
CA ASP A 189 -9.16 -0.02 6.27
C ASP A 189 -10.13 -0.01 5.10
N ILE A 190 -10.26 1.15 4.45
CA ILE A 190 -11.09 1.31 3.26
C ILE A 190 -10.51 0.55 2.09
N GLU A 191 -9.19 0.64 1.88
CA GLU A 191 -8.52 -0.13 0.83
C GLU A 191 -8.65 -1.64 1.06
N ARG A 192 -8.47 -2.12 2.31
CA ARG A 192 -8.70 -3.51 2.68
C ARG A 192 -10.12 -3.97 2.39
N GLY A 193 -11.11 -3.12 2.67
CA GLY A 193 -12.50 -3.36 2.32
C GLY A 193 -12.70 -3.52 0.82
N PHE A 194 -12.13 -2.62 0.01
CA PHE A 194 -12.15 -2.72 -1.45
C PHE A 194 -11.43 -3.97 -1.96
N PHE A 195 -10.28 -4.30 -1.39
CA PHE A 195 -9.54 -5.52 -1.71
C PHE A 195 -10.41 -6.74 -1.47
N LYS A 196 -11.08 -6.81 -0.30
CA LYS A 196 -11.96 -7.93 0.03
C LYS A 196 -13.17 -8.01 -0.89
N LEU A 197 -13.77 -6.88 -1.28
CA LEU A 197 -14.84 -6.85 -2.29
C LEU A 197 -14.39 -7.47 -3.62
N VAL A 198 -13.16 -7.18 -4.06
CA VAL A 198 -12.59 -7.82 -5.26
C VAL A 198 -12.43 -9.32 -5.04
N GLU A 199 -11.91 -9.76 -3.89
CA GLU A 199 -11.71 -11.19 -3.60
C GLU A 199 -13.02 -11.99 -3.57
N VAL A 200 -14.12 -11.39 -3.09
CA VAL A 200 -15.45 -12.04 -3.04
C VAL A 200 -16.31 -11.78 -4.28
N GLY A 201 -15.73 -11.25 -5.36
CA GLY A 201 -16.41 -11.04 -6.65
C GLY A 201 -17.41 -9.87 -6.68
N LYS A 202 -17.43 -9.00 -5.67
CA LYS A 202 -18.33 -7.83 -5.57
C LYS A 202 -17.73 -6.57 -6.22
N VAL A 203 -17.10 -6.71 -7.38
CA VAL A 203 -16.38 -5.64 -8.09
C VAL A 203 -17.31 -4.47 -8.44
N ASP A 204 -18.50 -4.74 -8.97
CA ASP A 204 -19.44 -3.68 -9.37
C ASP A 204 -19.99 -2.88 -8.19
N TYR A 205 -20.14 -3.51 -7.02
CA TYR A 205 -20.48 -2.79 -5.80
C TYR A 205 -19.33 -1.87 -5.37
N GLY A 206 -18.08 -2.34 -5.44
CA GLY A 206 -16.90 -1.50 -5.21
C GLY A 206 -16.84 -0.29 -6.16
N ARG A 207 -17.09 -0.48 -7.47
CA ARG A 207 -17.16 0.61 -8.44
C ARG A 207 -18.26 1.62 -8.11
N LYS A 208 -19.45 1.17 -7.70
CA LYS A 208 -20.55 2.04 -7.25
C LYS A 208 -20.15 2.88 -6.04
N ILE A 209 -19.44 2.30 -5.07
CA ILE A 209 -18.94 3.06 -3.91
C ILE A 209 -17.98 4.16 -4.37
N ILE A 210 -17.01 3.83 -5.23
CA ILE A 210 -16.04 4.79 -5.76
C ILE A 210 -16.78 5.93 -6.49
N ALA A 211 -17.69 5.60 -7.41
CA ALA A 211 -18.44 6.60 -8.18
C ALA A 211 -19.24 7.55 -7.27
N TYR A 212 -19.89 7.02 -6.24
CA TYR A 212 -20.62 7.83 -5.27
C TYR A 212 -19.70 8.83 -4.55
N TYR A 213 -18.56 8.40 -4.02
CA TYR A 213 -17.68 9.28 -3.25
C TYR A 213 -16.87 10.24 -4.11
N VAL A 214 -16.49 9.83 -5.31
CA VAL A 214 -15.86 10.72 -6.30
C VAL A 214 -16.80 11.89 -6.64
N SER A 215 -18.10 11.62 -6.87
CA SER A 215 -19.09 12.68 -7.14
C SER A 215 -19.22 13.66 -5.97
N LYS A 216 -19.14 13.16 -4.73
CA LYS A 216 -19.19 13.99 -3.52
C LYS A 216 -17.94 14.81 -3.28
N GLN A 217 -16.78 14.29 -3.64
CA GLN A 217 -15.50 14.99 -3.54
C GLN A 217 -15.44 16.13 -4.57
N GLY A 218 -15.90 15.88 -5.79
CA GLY A 218 -16.00 16.89 -6.86
C GLY A 218 -17.02 18.01 -6.56
N GLY A 219 -18.10 17.72 -5.83
CA GLY A 219 -19.09 18.72 -5.41
C GLY A 219 -18.62 19.66 -4.27
N LYS A 220 -17.43 19.46 -3.69
CA LYS A 220 -16.94 20.21 -2.52
C LYS A 220 -15.58 20.89 -2.68
N CYS A 221 -14.93 20.88 -3.85
CA CYS A 221 -13.53 21.28 -3.96
C CYS A 221 -13.18 22.15 -5.17
N ASN A 222 -13.33 23.47 -5.01
CA ASN A 222 -12.45 24.46 -5.63
C ASN A 222 -11.12 24.43 -4.85
N TRP A 223 -10.11 23.71 -5.31
CA TRP A 223 -8.75 23.84 -4.75
C TRP A 223 -7.72 23.86 -5.87
N ARG A 224 -7.27 25.08 -6.19
CA ARG A 224 -5.93 25.29 -6.70
C ARG A 224 -4.94 25.04 -5.55
N SER A 225 -3.83 24.40 -5.92
CA SER A 225 -2.54 24.39 -5.23
C SER A 225 -2.38 23.39 -4.07
N ALA A 226 -1.67 22.30 -4.36
CA ALA A 226 -0.67 21.78 -3.43
C ALA A 226 0.73 22.18 -3.98
N PRO A 227 1.71 22.45 -3.11
CA PRO A 227 3.02 23.01 -3.47
C PRO A 227 3.87 22.09 -4.35
#